data_AF-A0A3D4AXE9-F1
#
_entry.id   AF-A0A3D4AXE9-F1
#
_cell.length_a   1.000
_cell.length_b   1.000
_cell.length_c   1.000
_cell.angle_alpha   90.00
_cell.angle_beta   90.00
_cell.angle_gamma   90.00
#
_symmetry.space_group_name_H-M   'P 1'
#
loop_
_entity.id
_entity.type
_entity.pdbx_description
1 polymer ?
#
loop_
_entity_poly.entity_id
_entity_poly.type
_entity_poly.pdbx_seq_one_letter_code
_entity_poly.pdbx_strand_id
1 'polypeptide(L)'
;CLDTVGLLLDSPFLALHEFKKHNASQGIVLYLESAELTPATVARFLLSLKLAGMFDDINGVIIGRHVTLQGQDPGFDYRQGLNAAFGGCLFPVIIDADIGHIPPNLNLINGALCTVTADVDQGKVTNASVVTKLA
;
A
#
# COMPACT_ATOMS: atom_id res chain seq x y z
N CYS A 1 -1.55 5.44 -6.27
CA CYS A 1 -2.28 4.67 -7.29
C CYS A 1 -1.46 3.51 -7.82
N LEU A 2 -1.89 2.28 -7.51
CA LEU A 2 -1.34 1.04 -8.02
C LEU A 2 -1.50 0.96 -9.55
N ASP A 3 -2.57 1.53 -10.08
CA ASP A 3 -2.86 1.66 -11.52
C ASP A 3 -1.73 2.39 -12.26
N THR A 4 -1.03 3.30 -11.58
CA THR A 4 0.16 3.99 -12.11
C THR A 4 1.45 3.28 -11.74
N VAL A 5 1.64 2.97 -10.45
CA VAL A 5 2.90 2.40 -9.93
C VAL A 5 3.19 1.04 -10.52
N GLY A 6 2.17 0.20 -10.75
CA GLY A 6 2.32 -1.12 -11.34
C GLY A 6 2.92 -1.11 -12.75
N LEU A 7 2.76 0.00 -13.48
CA LEU A 7 3.33 0.19 -14.83
C LEU A 7 4.79 0.63 -14.81
N LEU A 8 5.30 1.05 -13.64
CA LEU A 8 6.68 1.55 -13.47
C LEU A 8 7.63 0.47 -12.92
N LEU A 9 7.15 -0.77 -12.78
CA LEU A 9 7.95 -1.88 -12.26
C LEU A 9 9.23 -2.04 -13.07
N ASP A 10 10.35 -2.22 -12.38
CA ASP A 10 11.70 -2.37 -12.96
C ASP A 10 12.18 -1.17 -13.80
N SER A 11 11.49 -0.03 -13.71
CA SER A 11 11.92 1.22 -14.33
C SER A 11 12.71 2.09 -13.34
N PRO A 12 13.58 3.00 -13.82
CA PRO A 12 14.29 3.94 -12.95
C PRO A 12 13.35 4.92 -12.22
N PHE A 13 12.07 4.99 -12.61
CA PHE A 13 11.07 5.86 -11.99
C PHE A 13 10.40 5.23 -10.75
N LEU A 14 10.65 3.95 -10.48
CA LEU A 14 10.21 3.25 -9.27
C LEU A 14 11.42 2.71 -8.49
N ALA A 15 12.42 3.54 -8.28
CA ALA A 15 13.68 3.18 -7.63
C ALA A 15 13.62 3.26 -6.09
N LEU A 16 12.74 2.49 -5.44
CA LEU A 16 12.54 2.58 -3.99
C LEU A 16 13.79 2.21 -3.17
N HIS A 17 14.56 1.21 -3.62
CA HIS A 17 15.80 0.82 -2.97
C HIS A 17 16.81 1.98 -2.89
N GLU A 18 17.02 2.66 -4.02
CA GLU A 18 17.90 3.83 -4.09
C GLU A 18 17.35 5.01 -3.28
N PHE A 19 16.03 5.22 -3.30
CA PHE A 19 15.40 6.24 -2.45
C PHE A 19 15.66 5.97 -0.97
N LYS A 20 15.45 4.73 -0.51
CA LYS A 20 15.70 4.30 0.87
C LYS A 20 17.14 4.58 1.28
N LYS A 21 18.09 4.12 0.45
CA LYS A 21 19.53 4.25 0.70
C LYS A 21 19.98 5.69 0.92
N HIS A 22 19.42 6.64 0.17
CA HIS A 22 19.87 8.04 0.20
C HIS A 22 19.01 8.97 1.07
N ASN A 23 17.71 8.68 1.22
CA ASN A 23 16.75 9.64 1.80
C ASN A 23 15.94 9.09 2.98
N ALA A 24 15.86 7.76 3.14
CA ALA A 24 15.01 7.14 4.16
C ALA A 24 15.75 6.01 4.89
N SER A 25 16.87 6.34 5.54
CA SER A 25 17.68 5.36 6.29
C SER A 25 16.92 4.66 7.43
N GLN A 26 15.86 5.28 7.95
CA GLN A 26 14.94 4.71 8.95
C GLN A 26 13.92 3.72 8.34
N GLY A 27 13.89 3.63 7.01
CA GLY A 27 13.00 2.82 6.21
C GLY A 27 11.74 3.55 5.75
N ILE A 28 10.80 2.83 5.15
CA ILE A 28 9.73 3.41 4.32
C ILE A 28 8.35 2.90 4.77
N VAL A 29 7.40 3.82 4.95
CA VAL A 29 5.98 3.48 4.97
C VAL A 29 5.45 3.62 3.55
N LEU A 30 5.01 2.50 2.97
CA LEU A 30 4.43 2.49 1.63
C LEU A 30 2.91 2.61 1.74
N TYR A 31 2.31 3.59 1.06
CA TYR A 31 0.86 3.63 0.91
C TYR A 31 0.44 3.43 -0.54
N LEU A 32 -0.53 2.57 -0.76
CA LEU A 32 -1.07 2.23 -2.07
C LEU A 32 -2.59 2.27 -2.03
N GLU A 33 -3.18 2.52 -3.18
CA GLU A 33 -4.62 2.52 -3.40
C GLU A 33 -4.85 2.21 -4.88
N SER A 34 -6.06 1.81 -5.26
CA SER A 34 -6.39 1.53 -6.64
C SER A 34 -7.73 2.16 -7.02
N ALA A 35 -7.78 2.71 -8.24
CA ALA A 35 -8.93 3.44 -8.75
C ALA A 35 -9.95 2.51 -9.41
N GLU A 36 -9.51 1.76 -10.42
CA GLU A 36 -10.40 1.05 -11.34
C GLU A 36 -9.98 -0.41 -11.59
N LEU A 37 -8.91 -0.89 -10.95
CA LEU A 37 -8.43 -2.25 -11.14
C LEU A 37 -9.42 -3.28 -10.58
N THR A 38 -9.56 -4.40 -11.28
CA THR A 38 -10.23 -5.58 -10.74
C THR A 38 -9.40 -6.22 -9.61
N PRO A 39 -10.01 -6.99 -8.69
CA PRO A 39 -9.27 -7.73 -7.66
C PRO A 39 -8.11 -8.57 -8.19
N ALA A 40 -8.30 -9.26 -9.32
CA ALA A 40 -7.26 -10.07 -9.95
C ALA A 40 -6.09 -9.22 -10.46
N THR A 41 -6.37 -8.04 -11.01
CA THR A 41 -5.33 -7.12 -11.49
C THR A 41 -4.56 -6.48 -10.32
N VAL A 42 -5.26 -6.11 -9.23
CA VAL A 42 -4.61 -5.68 -7.99
C VAL A 42 -3.64 -6.75 -7.48
N ALA A 43 -4.11 -8.00 -7.38
CA ALA A 43 -3.29 -9.11 -6.91
C ALA A 43 -2.05 -9.30 -7.80
N ARG A 44 -2.21 -9.24 -9.13
CA ARG A 44 -1.09 -9.34 -10.07
C ARG A 44 -0.06 -8.24 -9.82
N PHE A 45 -0.45 -6.97 -9.74
CA PHE A 45 0.52 -5.90 -9.51
C PHE A 45 1.20 -5.99 -8.14
N LEU A 46 0.47 -6.30 -7.08
CA LEU A 46 1.06 -6.45 -5.76
C LEU A 46 2.04 -7.63 -5.69
N LEU A 47 1.70 -8.76 -6.32
CA LEU A 47 2.61 -9.90 -6.43
C LEU A 47 3.83 -9.57 -7.28
N SER A 48 3.68 -8.84 -8.38
CA SER A 48 4.82 -8.38 -9.19
C SER A 48 5.75 -7.46 -8.39
N LEU A 49 5.20 -6.53 -7.59
CA LEU A 49 6.00 -5.69 -6.69
C LEU A 49 6.75 -6.55 -5.65
N LYS A 50 6.07 -7.54 -5.05
CA LYS A 50 6.69 -8.49 -4.11
C LYS A 50 7.84 -9.25 -4.76
N LEU A 51 7.63 -9.81 -5.95
CA LEU A 51 8.64 -10.58 -6.68
C LEU A 51 9.84 -9.72 -7.13
N ALA A 52 9.63 -8.43 -7.35
CA ALA A 52 10.68 -7.47 -7.64
C ALA A 52 11.43 -6.96 -6.39
N GLY A 53 11.14 -7.49 -5.20
CA GLY A 53 11.81 -7.09 -3.95
C GLY A 53 11.37 -5.72 -3.42
N MET A 54 10.28 -5.14 -3.93
CA MET A 54 9.83 -3.80 -3.52
C MET A 54 9.52 -3.70 -2.02
N PHE A 55 9.15 -4.82 -1.40
CA PHE A 55 8.77 -4.87 0.01
C PHE A 55 9.96 -5.18 0.95
N ASP A 56 11.19 -5.28 0.43
CA ASP A 56 12.37 -5.61 1.23
C ASP A 56 12.85 -4.41 2.08
N ASP A 57 12.51 -3.18 1.67
CA ASP A 57 12.96 -1.92 2.29
C ASP A 57 11.86 -1.17 3.05
N ILE A 58 10.68 -1.76 3.24
CA ILE A 58 9.53 -1.11 3.87
C ILE A 58 9.31 -1.57 5.32
N ASN A 59 8.81 -0.65 6.15
CA ASN A 59 8.48 -0.88 7.56
C ASN A 59 6.99 -1.18 7.76
N GLY A 60 6.17 -0.95 6.75
CA GLY A 60 4.72 -1.13 6.83
C GLY A 60 4.02 -0.66 5.57
N VAL A 61 2.79 -1.15 5.40
CA VAL A 61 1.93 -0.81 4.26
C VAL A 61 0.61 -0.23 4.74
N ILE A 62 0.13 0.80 4.05
CA ILE A 62 -1.24 1.31 4.16
C ILE A 62 -1.93 1.11 2.81
N ILE A 63 -3.02 0.36 2.79
CA ILE A 63 -3.85 0.15 1.62
C ILE A 63 -5.13 0.96 1.77
N GLY A 64 -5.38 1.85 0.80
CA GLY A 64 -6.62 2.60 0.70
C GLY A 64 -7.82 1.70 0.46
N ARG A 65 -8.99 2.13 0.93
CA ARG A 65 -10.26 1.48 0.63
C ARG A 65 -10.44 1.29 -0.88
N HIS A 66 -10.95 0.14 -1.27
CA HIS A 66 -11.19 -0.21 -2.66
C HIS A 66 -12.69 -0.39 -2.90
N VAL A 67 -13.22 0.21 -3.96
CA VAL A 67 -14.58 -0.03 -4.44
C VAL A 67 -14.47 -0.83 -5.72
N THR A 68 -15.01 -2.04 -5.69
CA THR A 68 -15.11 -2.88 -6.88
C THR A 68 -16.25 -2.35 -7.75
N LEU A 69 -15.91 -1.60 -8.81
CA LEU A 69 -16.88 -0.90 -9.66
C LEU A 69 -17.62 -1.83 -10.66
N GLN A 70 -17.15 -3.06 -10.91
CA GLN A 70 -17.77 -3.96 -11.89
C GLN A 70 -17.63 -5.43 -11.51
N GLY A 71 -18.71 -6.21 -11.77
CA GLY A 71 -18.74 -7.66 -11.90
C GLY A 71 -17.96 -8.43 -10.84
N GLN A 72 -18.64 -8.83 -9.75
CA GLN A 72 -18.09 -9.85 -8.86
C GLN A 72 -17.85 -11.12 -9.70
N ASP A 73 -16.61 -11.35 -10.12
CA ASP A 73 -16.19 -12.68 -10.53
C ASP A 73 -16.23 -13.52 -9.24
N PRO A 74 -17.17 -14.47 -9.09
CA PRO A 74 -17.45 -15.11 -7.81
C PRO A 74 -16.26 -15.92 -7.25
N GLY A 75 -15.18 -16.09 -8.03
CA GLY A 75 -14.02 -16.91 -7.66
C GLY A 75 -12.87 -16.19 -6.94
N PHE A 76 -12.71 -14.87 -7.07
CA PHE A 76 -11.53 -14.18 -6.52
C PHE A 76 -11.84 -12.79 -5.97
N ASP A 77 -11.74 -12.65 -4.64
CA ASP A 77 -12.02 -11.40 -3.95
C ASP A 77 -10.77 -10.54 -3.71
N TYR A 78 -11.00 -9.25 -3.44
CA TYR A 78 -9.93 -8.27 -3.21
C TYR A 78 -9.04 -8.63 -2.01
N ARG A 79 -9.61 -9.15 -0.92
CA ARG A 79 -8.87 -9.51 0.29
C ARG A 79 -7.99 -10.73 0.07
N GLN A 80 -8.40 -11.68 -0.76
CA GLN A 80 -7.58 -12.81 -1.21
C GLN A 80 -6.35 -12.31 -1.97
N GLY A 81 -6.52 -11.32 -2.85
CA GLY A 81 -5.41 -10.65 -3.53
C GLY A 81 -4.43 -9.98 -2.57
N LEU A 82 -4.94 -9.22 -1.60
CA LEU A 82 -4.11 -8.62 -0.56
C LEU A 82 -3.39 -9.69 0.28
N ASN A 83 -4.07 -10.77 0.67
CA ASN A 83 -3.49 -11.84 1.46
C ASN A 83 -2.43 -12.64 0.66
N ALA A 84 -2.60 -12.81 -0.65
CA ALA A 84 -1.57 -13.43 -1.49
C ALA A 84 -0.28 -12.59 -1.53
N ALA A 85 -0.41 -11.26 -1.60
CA ALA A 85 0.72 -10.35 -1.63
C ALA A 85 1.37 -10.18 -0.25
N PHE A 86 0.58 -9.92 0.79
CA PHE A 86 1.07 -9.51 2.10
C PHE A 86 1.06 -10.61 3.16
N GLY A 87 0.37 -11.72 2.91
CA GLY A 87 0.34 -12.85 3.83
C GLY A 87 1.76 -13.36 4.13
N GLY A 88 2.06 -13.49 5.42
CA GLY A 88 3.37 -13.93 5.91
C GLY A 88 4.47 -12.86 5.87
N CYS A 89 4.19 -11.64 5.40
CA CYS A 89 5.13 -10.53 5.55
C CYS A 89 5.30 -10.16 7.04
N LEU A 90 6.50 -9.72 7.41
CA LEU A 90 6.85 -9.40 8.80
C LEU A 90 6.54 -7.96 9.20
N PHE A 91 6.06 -7.14 8.25
CA PHE A 91 5.67 -5.76 8.49
C PHE A 91 4.14 -5.63 8.66
N PRO A 92 3.65 -4.65 9.44
CA PRO A 92 2.23 -4.38 9.59
C PRO A 92 1.61 -3.90 8.28
N VAL A 93 0.35 -4.30 8.06
CA VAL A 93 -0.48 -3.84 6.94
C VAL A 93 -1.80 -3.32 7.48
N ILE A 94 -2.10 -2.05 7.21
CA ILE A 94 -3.40 -1.44 7.45
C ILE A 94 -4.14 -1.43 6.12
N ILE A 95 -5.40 -1.86 6.10
CA ILE A 95 -6.26 -1.86 4.92
C ILE A 95 -7.51 -1.01 5.17
N ASP A 96 -8.24 -0.70 4.11
CA ASP A 96 -9.47 0.11 4.15
C ASP A 96 -9.24 1.54 4.68
N ALA A 97 -8.03 2.08 4.51
CA ALA A 97 -7.71 3.44 4.92
C ALA A 97 -8.42 4.49 4.04
N ASP A 98 -8.66 5.67 4.61
CA ASP A 98 -9.31 6.82 3.96
C ASP A 98 -8.37 7.54 3.01
N ILE A 99 -7.79 6.82 2.05
CA ILE A 99 -6.90 7.34 1.00
C ILE A 99 -7.30 6.73 -0.35
N GLY A 100 -7.03 7.46 -1.43
CA GLY A 100 -7.28 6.99 -2.80
C GLY A 100 -8.48 7.66 -3.46
N HIS A 101 -9.28 6.90 -4.21
CA HIS A 101 -10.32 7.45 -5.08
C HIS A 101 -11.71 7.57 -4.44
N ILE A 102 -11.92 7.01 -3.24
CA ILE A 102 -13.23 7.00 -2.58
C ILE A 102 -13.19 7.86 -1.31
N PRO A 103 -14.11 8.81 -1.13
CA PRO A 103 -14.17 9.64 0.07
C PRO A 103 -14.43 8.85 1.37
N PRO A 104 -13.98 9.39 2.53
CA PRO A 104 -13.12 10.57 2.67
C PRO A 104 -11.66 10.30 2.25
N ASN A 105 -10.92 11.36 1.91
CA ASN A 105 -9.55 11.26 1.36
C ASN A 105 -8.59 12.09 2.20
N LEU A 106 -7.79 11.43 3.03
CA LEU A 106 -6.68 12.00 3.78
C LEU A 106 -5.57 12.40 2.80
N ASN A 107 -5.03 13.60 2.99
CA ASN A 107 -3.87 14.08 2.24
C ASN A 107 -2.59 13.55 2.90
N LEU A 108 -1.82 12.79 2.13
CA LEU A 108 -0.51 12.29 2.53
C LEU A 108 0.58 12.91 1.64
N ILE A 109 1.75 13.15 2.23
CA ILE A 109 2.87 13.81 1.56
C ILE A 109 3.94 12.77 1.24
N ASN A 110 4.15 12.50 -0.05
CA ASN A 110 5.21 11.60 -0.51
C ASN A 110 6.59 12.12 -0.08
N GLY A 111 7.42 11.24 0.48
CA GLY A 111 8.79 11.55 0.89
C GLY A 111 8.92 12.30 2.23
N ALA A 112 7.81 12.68 2.88
CA ALA A 112 7.87 13.26 4.21
C ALA A 112 8.26 12.21 5.26
N LEU A 113 8.97 12.63 6.31
CA LEU A 113 9.18 11.79 7.48
C LEU A 113 7.83 11.60 8.16
N CYS A 114 7.48 10.37 8.51
CA CYS A 114 6.20 10.09 9.16
C CYS A 114 6.30 9.10 10.32
N THR A 115 5.30 9.16 11.20
CA THR A 115 5.02 8.13 12.19
C THR A 115 3.57 7.72 12.03
N VAL A 116 3.33 6.41 11.91
CA VAL A 116 2.00 5.82 11.83
C VAL A 116 1.74 5.05 13.11
N THR A 117 0.63 5.38 13.78
CA THR A 117 0.19 4.70 15.00
C THR A 117 -1.22 4.20 14.78
N ALA A 118 -1.49 2.95 15.15
CA ALA A 118 -2.81 2.35 15.09
C ALA A 118 -3.09 1.53 16.35
N ASP A 119 -4.24 1.79 16.97
CA ASP A 119 -4.78 0.98 18.05
C ASP A 119 -5.62 -0.16 17.44
N VAL A 120 -5.34 -1.40 17.86
CA VAL A 120 -5.96 -2.60 17.27
C VAL A 120 -6.69 -3.41 18.33
N ASP A 121 -7.96 -3.70 18.07
CA ASP A 121 -8.78 -4.63 18.85
C ASP A 121 -9.32 -5.73 17.93
N GLN A 122 -8.97 -7.00 18.25
CA GLN A 122 -9.39 -8.18 17.49
C GLN A 122 -9.19 -8.06 15.96
N GLY A 123 -8.05 -7.50 15.55
CA GLY A 123 -7.69 -7.32 14.14
C GLY A 123 -8.40 -6.16 13.44
N LYS A 124 -9.13 -5.32 14.16
CA LYS A 124 -9.73 -4.07 13.65
C LYS A 124 -9.00 -2.86 14.22
N VAL A 125 -8.70 -1.90 13.36
CA VAL A 125 -8.17 -0.60 13.76
C VAL A 125 -9.31 0.22 14.38
N THR A 126 -9.17 0.62 15.65
CA THR A 126 -10.15 1.46 16.36
C THR A 126 -9.80 2.94 16.29
N ASN A 127 -8.51 3.25 16.19
CA ASN A 127 -7.98 4.59 16.06
C ASN A 127 -6.67 4.51 15.28
N ALA A 128 -6.43 5.46 14.37
CA ALA A 128 -5.17 5.54 13.65
C ALA A 128 -4.80 7.00 13.39
N SER A 129 -3.50 7.26 13.37
CA SER A 129 -2.95 8.58 13.08
C SER A 129 -1.69 8.47 12.23
N VAL A 130 -1.50 9.46 11.36
CA VAL A 130 -0.27 9.67 10.61
C VAL A 130 0.23 11.06 10.95
N VAL A 131 1.41 11.15 11.53
CA VAL A 131 2.06 12.43 11.85
C VAL A 131 3.22 12.62 10.89
N THR A 132 3.12 13.62 10.01
CA THR A 132 4.17 13.97 9.04
C THR A 132 5.01 15.15 9.54
N LYS A 133 6.32 15.07 9.35
CA LYS A 133 7.26 16.17 9.54
C LYS A 133 7.91 16.50 8.20
N LEU A 134 7.89 17.77 7.84
CA LEU A 134 8.63 18.31 6.71
C LEU A 134 10.03 18.69 7.20
N ALA A 135 11.05 18.36 6.41
CA ALA A 135 12.43 18.73 6.66
C ALA A 135 12.68 20.20 6.29
#